data_AF-A0A0C2WLM3-F1
#
_entry.id   AF-A0A0C2WLM3-F1
#
_cell.length_a   1.000
_cell.length_b   1.000
_cell.length_c   1.000
_cell.angle_alpha   90.00
_cell.angle_beta   90.00
_cell.angle_gamma   90.00
#
_symmetry.space_group_name_H-M   'P 1'
#
loop_
_entity.id
_entity.type
_entity.pdbx_description
1 polymer ?
#
loop_
_entity_poly.entity_id
_entity_poly.type
_entity_poly.pdbx_seq_one_letter_code
_entity_poly.pdbx_strand_id
1 'polypeptide(L)'
;MPSSNSGISCLQPLLSSLTNNQHNDGIIGDGSYNIINSGDIQVNISQVIKADNEDVELDGLLDGFVSEDALHSFCRSPPKCHPGTRKIVRKEIGEWVDNRNSTKSPLLWLNGPAGVGKSVIAKTIAGSHDRVIATFFFSTSSDRTASTLFPTLVRQLARRIPETKQLIIASLKNNTSLRTSEFEEQFNHLIVQPLRKCTVVSTPLPVMVIDGVDKCTDENMLLRFLEVLVRSAENGDMPLRFLICSRPEPREIHDDFTDRFDRISYHPVVSNIQVGFSEECKEDIAKYLTDKFNEIRQPRESTSPWLQQRDISDLVERSSGQFLYASSIVRL
;
A
#
# COMPACT_ATOMS: atom_id res chain seq x y z
N MET A 1 2.32 11.27 41.99
CA MET A 1 1.39 12.24 41.37
C MET A 1 1.69 12.31 39.88
N PRO A 2 0.67 12.25 39.01
CA PRO A 2 0.80 11.70 37.66
C PRO A 2 0.90 12.75 36.53
N SER A 3 1.45 12.27 35.41
CA SER A 3 1.09 12.49 33.99
C SER A 3 1.13 13.90 33.36
N SER A 4 1.82 13.99 32.21
CA SER A 4 1.16 14.35 30.94
C SER A 4 1.94 13.79 29.74
N ASN A 5 1.42 12.71 29.19
CA ASN A 5 1.86 12.02 27.97
C ASN A 5 0.89 12.49 26.86
N SER A 6 1.34 13.26 25.87
CA SER A 6 0.48 13.74 24.78
C SER A 6 0.54 12.79 23.59
N GLY A 7 -0.28 11.74 23.64
CA GLY A 7 -0.62 10.92 22.49
C GLY A 7 -1.56 11.68 21.57
N ILE A 8 -1.18 11.83 20.29
CA ILE A 8 -2.05 12.35 19.24
C ILE A 8 -2.96 11.21 18.81
N SER A 9 -4.21 11.24 19.28
CA SER A 9 -5.31 10.40 18.86
C SER A 9 -5.90 10.94 17.55
N CYS A 10 -5.85 10.15 16.47
CA CYS A 10 -6.68 10.34 15.28
C CYS A 10 -7.70 9.20 15.19
N LEU A 11 -8.73 9.26 16.03
CA LEU A 11 -9.99 8.55 15.86
C LEU A 11 -11.12 9.52 16.21
N GLN A 12 -11.89 9.94 15.22
CA GLN A 12 -13.26 10.41 15.43
C GLN A 12 -14.17 9.61 14.51
N PRO A 13 -15.09 8.80 15.05
CA PRO A 13 -16.28 8.39 14.33
C PRO A 13 -17.29 9.53 14.36
N LEU A 14 -17.78 9.94 13.20
CA LEU A 14 -18.99 10.76 13.08
C LEU A 14 -20.20 9.91 13.53
N LEU A 15 -20.54 9.99 14.81
CA LEU A 15 -21.85 9.60 15.34
C LEU A 15 -22.73 10.84 15.33
N SER A 16 -23.64 10.94 14.36
CA SER A 16 -24.73 11.92 14.38
C SER A 16 -26.08 11.22 14.48
N SER A 17 -26.67 11.40 15.66
CA SER A 17 -28.11 11.49 15.97
C SER A 17 -29.07 10.39 15.48
N LEU A 18 -29.52 9.59 16.45
CA LEU A 18 -30.85 8.99 16.47
C LEU A 18 -31.92 10.06 16.19
N THR A 19 -32.71 9.87 15.13
CA THR A 19 -33.98 10.56 14.96
C THR A 19 -35.10 9.52 14.92
N ASN A 20 -36.07 9.70 15.81
CA ASN A 20 -37.30 8.92 15.88
C ASN A 20 -38.10 9.09 14.57
N ASN A 21 -38.33 8.00 13.84
CA ASN A 21 -39.33 7.98 12.77
C ASN A 21 -40.57 7.21 13.23
N GLN A 22 -41.61 7.95 13.59
CA GLN A 22 -42.93 7.43 14.00
C GLN A 22 -43.88 7.15 12.81
N HIS A 23 -43.40 6.86 11.60
CA HIS A 23 -44.24 6.46 10.47
C HIS A 23 -43.57 5.30 9.72
N ASN A 24 -43.85 4.06 10.16
CA ASN A 24 -43.52 2.84 9.40
C ASN A 24 -44.73 2.46 8.55
N ASP A 25 -44.83 3.03 7.35
CA ASP A 25 -45.68 2.47 6.31
C ASP A 25 -44.89 1.36 5.59
N GLY A 26 -45.23 0.10 5.92
CA GLY A 26 -45.02 -1.06 5.04
C GLY A 26 -43.67 -1.78 5.14
N ILE A 27 -43.48 -2.59 6.19
CA ILE A 27 -42.67 -3.81 6.05
C ILE A 27 -43.54 -4.83 5.32
N ILE A 28 -43.25 -5.09 4.04
CA ILE A 28 -43.82 -6.22 3.30
C ILE A 28 -42.66 -7.18 3.00
N GLY A 29 -42.67 -8.35 3.63
CA GLY A 29 -41.67 -9.39 3.39
C GLY A 29 -42.03 -10.71 4.07
N ASP A 30 -41.94 -11.81 3.33
CA ASP A 30 -42.31 -13.17 3.72
C ASP A 30 -41.21 -13.93 4.49
N GLY A 31 -40.30 -13.21 5.15
CA GLY A 31 -39.12 -13.78 5.79
C GLY A 31 -37.95 -14.05 4.85
N SER A 32 -38.09 -13.81 3.54
CA SER A 32 -37.01 -13.99 2.56
C SER A 32 -36.61 -12.69 1.84
N TYR A 33 -37.48 -11.68 1.82
CA TYR A 33 -37.27 -10.42 1.09
C TYR A 33 -37.80 -9.23 1.89
N ASN A 34 -36.93 -8.55 2.64
CA ASN A 34 -37.28 -7.27 3.28
C ASN A 34 -36.62 -6.13 2.48
N ILE A 35 -37.44 -5.37 1.73
CA ILE A 35 -37.04 -4.15 1.06
C ILE A 35 -37.44 -2.98 1.96
N ILE A 36 -36.46 -2.27 2.55
CA ILE A 36 -36.73 -1.04 3.28
C ILE A 36 -36.69 0.10 2.26
N ASN A 37 -37.84 0.69 1.98
CA ASN A 37 -37.97 1.82 1.07
C ASN A 37 -37.84 3.12 1.88
N SER A 38 -36.61 3.56 2.13
CA SER A 38 -36.34 4.93 2.59
C SER A 38 -35.74 5.67 1.41
N GLY A 39 -36.31 6.84 1.07
CA GLY A 39 -36.05 7.60 -0.16
C GLY A 39 -34.68 7.38 -0.81
N ASP A 40 -34.71 6.98 -2.08
CA ASP A 40 -33.61 6.83 -3.02
C ASP A 40 -32.50 5.80 -2.72
N ILE A 41 -32.59 4.97 -1.67
CA ILE A 41 -31.61 3.91 -1.41
C ILE A 41 -32.31 2.56 -1.17
N GLN A 42 -32.24 1.66 -2.16
CA GLN A 42 -32.61 0.25 -1.98
C GLN A 42 -31.40 -0.56 -1.47
N VAL A 43 -31.45 -1.03 -0.21
CA VAL A 43 -30.44 -1.93 0.35
C VAL A 43 -31.02 -3.35 0.43
N ASN A 44 -30.37 -4.32 -0.23
CA ASN A 44 -30.77 -5.73 -0.15
C ASN A 44 -30.11 -6.42 1.06
N ILE A 45 -30.86 -6.59 2.15
CA ILE A 45 -30.38 -7.14 3.42
C ILE A 45 -29.79 -8.56 3.27
N SER A 46 -30.33 -9.39 2.36
CA SER A 46 -29.85 -10.76 2.15
C SER A 46 -28.41 -10.81 1.61
N GLN A 47 -28.04 -9.84 0.76
CA GLN A 47 -26.69 -9.72 0.21
C GLN A 47 -25.70 -9.22 1.28
N VAL A 48 -26.15 -8.34 2.17
CA VAL A 48 -25.34 -7.84 3.30
C VAL A 48 -25.00 -8.98 4.27
N ILE A 49 -26.00 -9.76 4.72
CA ILE A 49 -25.78 -10.88 5.64
C ILE A 49 -24.84 -11.94 5.03
N LYS A 50 -24.98 -12.21 3.74
CA LYS A 50 -24.11 -13.16 3.04
C LYS A 50 -22.66 -12.66 2.98
N ALA A 51 -22.45 -11.39 2.64
CA ALA A 51 -21.12 -10.79 2.57
C ALA A 51 -20.42 -10.77 3.94
N ASP A 52 -21.15 -10.43 5.00
CA ASP A 52 -20.64 -10.42 6.37
C ASP A 52 -20.22 -11.83 6.82
N ASN A 53 -20.99 -12.86 6.48
CA ASN A 53 -20.65 -14.24 6.81
C ASN A 53 -19.37 -14.70 6.10
N GLU A 54 -19.21 -14.36 4.82
CA GLU A 54 -18.00 -14.70 4.07
C GLU A 54 -16.76 -13.96 4.59
N ASP A 55 -16.90 -12.71 5.07
CA ASP A 55 -15.78 -11.98 5.69
C ASP A 55 -15.36 -12.60 7.03
N VAL A 56 -16.31 -12.98 7.88
CA VAL A 56 -16.03 -13.70 9.14
C VAL A 56 -15.31 -15.02 8.87
N GLU A 57 -15.76 -15.75 7.84
CA GLU A 57 -15.17 -17.02 7.46
C GLU A 57 -13.74 -16.86 6.92
N LEU A 58 -13.53 -15.89 6.02
CA LEU A 58 -12.19 -15.58 5.50
C LEU A 58 -11.24 -15.16 6.63
N ASP A 59 -11.70 -14.30 7.52
CA ASP A 59 -10.92 -13.84 8.67
C ASP A 59 -10.54 -15.01 9.58
N GLY A 60 -11.48 -15.93 9.85
CA GLY A 60 -11.19 -17.14 10.63
C GLY A 60 -10.17 -18.08 9.97
N LEU A 61 -10.12 -18.15 8.64
CA LEU A 61 -9.15 -18.97 7.91
C LEU A 61 -7.74 -18.37 7.90
N LEU A 62 -7.64 -17.04 7.94
CA LEU A 62 -6.40 -16.28 7.89
C LEU A 62 -5.95 -15.75 9.26
N ASP A 63 -6.69 -16.07 10.32
CA ASP A 63 -6.41 -15.60 11.67
C ASP A 63 -5.01 -15.99 12.13
N GLY A 64 -4.30 -15.04 12.75
CA GLY A 64 -2.90 -15.19 13.16
C GLY A 64 -1.86 -15.13 12.04
N PHE A 65 -2.25 -15.04 10.76
CA PHE A 65 -1.33 -14.95 9.63
C PHE A 65 -1.31 -13.58 8.94
N VAL A 66 -2.16 -12.65 9.38
CA VAL A 66 -2.28 -11.32 8.76
C VAL A 66 -1.65 -10.25 9.64
N SER A 67 -0.93 -9.32 9.02
CA SER A 67 -0.39 -8.13 9.66
C SER A 67 -1.26 -6.91 9.34
N GLU A 68 -2.10 -6.51 10.29
CA GLU A 68 -2.91 -5.29 10.19
C GLU A 68 -2.06 -4.02 10.21
N ASP A 69 -0.90 -4.08 10.88
CA ASP A 69 0.03 -2.97 11.00
C ASP A 69 0.95 -2.79 9.78
N ALA A 70 0.94 -3.72 8.82
CA ALA A 70 1.58 -3.57 7.51
C ALA A 70 0.74 -2.80 6.49
N LEU A 71 -0.52 -2.46 6.77
CA LEU A 71 -1.38 -1.74 5.83
C LEU A 71 -0.93 -0.29 5.63
N HIS A 72 -1.19 0.29 4.46
CA HIS A 72 -0.82 1.69 4.17
C HIS A 72 -1.45 2.72 5.15
N SER A 73 -2.58 2.37 5.76
CA SER A 73 -3.29 3.17 6.76
C SER A 73 -2.51 3.30 8.08
N PHE A 74 -1.58 2.39 8.37
CA PHE A 74 -0.76 2.45 9.57
C PHE A 74 0.33 3.53 9.50
N CYS A 75 0.47 4.30 10.58
CA CYS A 75 1.22 5.55 10.58
C CYS A 75 2.57 5.44 11.31
N ARG A 76 3.67 5.39 10.54
CA ARG A 76 5.04 5.76 11.00
C ARG A 76 5.71 6.83 10.14
N SER A 77 5.08 7.18 9.03
CA SER A 77 5.56 8.12 8.00
C SER A 77 4.38 8.97 7.52
N PRO A 78 4.63 10.16 6.95
CA PRO A 78 3.55 10.99 6.41
C PRO A 78 2.65 10.20 5.45
N PRO A 79 1.32 10.42 5.49
CA PRO A 79 0.37 9.65 4.70
C PRO A 79 0.46 9.94 3.19
N LYS A 80 1.04 11.08 2.80
CA LYS A 80 1.21 11.48 1.41
C LYS A 80 2.44 12.35 1.22
N CYS A 81 2.92 12.44 -0.01
CA CYS A 81 3.96 13.37 -0.43
C CYS A 81 3.54 14.80 -0.08
N HIS A 82 4.54 15.64 0.22
CA HIS A 82 4.29 17.06 0.43
C HIS A 82 3.63 17.68 -0.83
N PRO A 83 2.66 18.60 -0.68
CA PRO A 83 2.03 19.22 -1.82
C PRO A 83 3.05 19.82 -2.77
N GLY A 84 2.93 19.48 -4.05
CA GLY A 84 3.81 20.00 -5.08
C GLY A 84 5.15 19.28 -5.24
N THR A 85 5.45 18.23 -4.45
CA THR A 85 6.70 17.46 -4.58
C THR A 85 6.51 16.09 -5.23
N ARG A 86 7.60 15.48 -5.68
CA ARG A 86 7.66 14.12 -6.27
C ARG A 86 6.71 13.96 -7.45
N LYS A 87 6.49 15.04 -8.21
CA LYS A 87 5.46 15.08 -9.26
C LYS A 87 5.83 14.17 -10.42
N ILE A 88 7.09 14.14 -10.84
CA ILE A 88 7.52 13.38 -12.03
C ILE A 88 7.37 11.90 -11.74
N VAL A 89 7.99 11.41 -10.66
CA VAL A 89 7.89 9.99 -10.28
C VAL A 89 6.47 9.54 -10.00
N ARG A 90 5.63 10.37 -9.36
CA ARG A 90 4.22 10.03 -9.14
C ARG A 90 3.44 9.94 -10.44
N LYS A 91 3.73 10.82 -11.41
CA LYS A 91 3.10 10.80 -12.72
C LYS A 91 3.50 9.55 -13.48
N GLU A 92 4.78 9.20 -13.48
CA GLU A 92 5.29 8.00 -14.15
C GLU A 92 4.67 6.72 -13.59
N ILE A 93 4.60 6.60 -12.25
CA ILE A 93 3.92 5.46 -11.60
C ILE A 93 2.43 5.47 -11.94
N GLY A 94 1.75 6.62 -11.91
CA GLY A 94 0.34 6.74 -12.29
C GLY A 94 0.06 6.29 -13.73
N GLU A 95 0.90 6.72 -14.68
CA GLU A 95 0.84 6.29 -16.08
C GLU A 95 1.13 4.78 -16.28
N TRP A 96 1.76 4.14 -15.31
CA TRP A 96 1.93 2.69 -15.27
C TRP A 96 0.73 1.99 -14.61
N VAL A 97 0.18 2.52 -13.52
CA VAL A 97 -1.04 2.02 -12.85
C VAL A 97 -2.24 2.04 -13.79
N ASP A 98 -2.47 3.18 -14.46
CA ASP A 98 -3.64 3.40 -15.32
C ASP A 98 -3.46 2.83 -16.72
N ASN A 99 -2.35 2.11 -16.97
CA ASN A 99 -2.05 1.61 -18.29
C ASN A 99 -2.99 0.45 -18.67
N ARG A 100 -3.74 0.67 -19.77
CA ARG A 100 -4.70 -0.28 -20.33
C ARG A 100 -4.09 -1.27 -21.32
N ASN A 101 -2.86 -1.03 -21.77
CA ASN A 101 -2.16 -1.90 -22.70
C ASN A 101 -1.42 -2.99 -21.91
N SER A 102 -1.63 -4.24 -22.30
CA SER A 102 -0.99 -5.41 -21.71
C SER A 102 0.52 -5.49 -21.99
N THR A 103 1.08 -4.58 -22.81
CA THR A 103 2.49 -4.59 -23.21
C THR A 103 3.44 -4.01 -22.17
N LYS A 104 2.95 -3.20 -21.21
CA LYS A 104 3.79 -2.75 -20.10
C LYS A 104 3.98 -3.89 -19.12
N SER A 105 5.22 -4.04 -18.64
CA SER A 105 5.56 -4.99 -17.58
C SER A 105 4.59 -4.86 -16.38
N PRO A 106 4.12 -5.99 -15.83
CA PRO A 106 3.27 -6.01 -14.64
C PRO A 106 4.06 -5.77 -13.34
N LEU A 107 5.39 -5.73 -13.38
CA LEU A 107 6.26 -5.52 -12.21
C LEU A 107 6.98 -4.17 -12.34
N LEU A 108 6.69 -3.24 -11.45
CA LEU A 108 7.38 -1.96 -11.36
C LEU A 108 8.16 -1.90 -10.04
N TRP A 109 9.46 -1.65 -10.16
CA TRP A 109 10.37 -1.58 -9.04
C TRP A 109 10.85 -0.16 -8.80
N LEU A 110 10.51 0.40 -7.65
CA LEU A 110 10.92 1.73 -7.20
C LEU A 110 12.14 1.60 -6.29
N ASN A 111 13.31 1.89 -6.85
CA ASN A 111 14.60 1.78 -6.18
C ASN A 111 15.11 3.14 -5.70
N GLY A 112 15.77 3.19 -4.55
CA GLY A 112 16.40 4.43 -4.09
C GLY A 112 17.01 4.37 -2.69
N PRO A 113 17.89 5.31 -2.32
CA PRO A 113 18.52 5.31 -0.99
C PRO A 113 17.54 5.42 0.20
N ALA A 114 18.05 5.20 1.41
CA ALA A 114 17.30 5.48 2.62
C ALA A 114 16.90 6.97 2.70
N GLY A 115 15.74 7.26 3.28
CA GLY A 115 15.33 8.64 3.56
C GLY A 115 14.85 9.48 2.36
N VAL A 116 14.90 8.98 1.12
CA VAL A 116 14.41 9.72 -0.07
C VAL A 116 12.88 9.76 -0.20
N GLY A 117 12.15 9.02 0.64
CA GLY A 117 10.69 9.08 0.70
C GLY A 117 9.92 8.05 -0.13
N LYS A 118 10.55 6.94 -0.53
CA LYS A 118 9.88 5.83 -1.28
C LYS A 118 8.58 5.37 -0.61
N SER A 119 8.60 5.09 0.69
CA SER A 119 7.39 4.69 1.43
C SER A 119 6.29 5.75 1.39
N VAL A 120 6.65 7.03 1.36
CA VAL A 120 5.68 8.14 1.24
C VAL A 120 5.12 8.22 -0.18
N ILE A 121 5.94 7.97 -1.21
CA ILE A 121 5.49 7.83 -2.60
C ILE A 121 4.51 6.65 -2.70
N ALA A 122 4.90 5.47 -2.21
CA ALA A 122 4.06 4.27 -2.21
C ALA A 122 2.70 4.50 -1.52
N LYS A 123 2.69 5.13 -0.34
CA LYS A 123 1.45 5.54 0.35
C LYS A 123 0.61 6.52 -0.47
N THR A 124 1.26 7.49 -1.10
CA THR A 124 0.55 8.45 -1.95
C THR A 124 -0.12 7.75 -3.12
N ILE A 125 0.57 6.81 -3.78
CA ILE A 125 0.01 6.03 -4.88
C ILE A 125 -1.16 5.18 -4.39
N ALA A 126 -0.99 4.45 -3.28
CA ALA A 126 -2.03 3.62 -2.68
C ALA A 126 -3.29 4.42 -2.30
N GLY A 127 -3.13 5.64 -1.76
CA GLY A 127 -4.24 6.50 -1.38
C GLY A 127 -4.83 7.34 -2.51
N SER A 128 -4.28 7.31 -3.73
CA SER A 128 -4.75 8.14 -4.86
C SER A 128 -5.26 7.36 -6.06
N HIS A 129 -5.14 6.03 -6.07
CA HIS A 129 -5.59 5.20 -7.19
C HIS A 129 -6.50 4.08 -6.70
N ASP A 130 -7.76 4.08 -7.14
CA ASP A 130 -8.75 3.05 -6.78
C ASP A 130 -8.37 1.64 -7.26
N ARG A 131 -7.43 1.54 -8.20
CA ARG A 131 -6.86 0.29 -8.72
C ARG A 131 -5.92 -0.39 -7.73
N VAL A 132 -5.42 0.33 -6.71
CA VAL A 132 -4.60 -0.29 -5.66
C VAL A 132 -5.53 -1.05 -4.72
N ILE A 133 -5.44 -2.38 -4.77
CA ILE A 133 -6.36 -3.27 -4.05
C ILE A 133 -5.76 -3.87 -2.78
N ALA A 134 -4.43 -3.89 -2.68
CA ALA A 134 -3.74 -4.39 -1.50
C ALA A 134 -2.38 -3.71 -1.31
N THR A 135 -1.98 -3.61 -0.05
CA THR A 135 -0.73 -2.96 0.35
C THR A 135 -0.03 -3.75 1.45
N PHE A 136 1.30 -3.75 1.46
CA PHE A 136 2.10 -4.28 2.55
C PHE A 136 3.35 -3.43 2.76
N PHE A 137 3.56 -2.93 3.98
CA PHE A 137 4.67 -2.07 4.37
C PHE A 137 5.49 -2.76 5.47
N PHE A 138 6.64 -3.34 5.09
CA PHE A 138 7.55 -3.99 6.06
C PHE A 138 8.05 -3.04 7.15
N SER A 139 8.10 -1.74 6.87
CA SER A 139 8.55 -0.73 7.84
C SER A 139 7.59 -0.52 9.01
N THR A 140 6.31 -0.84 8.84
CA THR A 140 5.29 -0.68 9.88
C THR A 140 4.93 -2.01 10.55
N SER A 141 5.05 -3.12 9.82
CA SER A 141 4.85 -4.47 10.36
C SER A 141 5.67 -4.74 11.62
N SER A 142 5.02 -5.28 12.65
CA SER A 142 5.66 -5.85 13.84
C SER A 142 6.36 -7.17 13.51
N ASP A 143 5.75 -7.96 12.64
CA ASP A 143 6.31 -9.19 12.10
C ASP A 143 6.96 -8.89 10.74
N ARG A 144 8.26 -8.59 10.76
CA ARG A 144 9.03 -8.27 9.56
C ARG A 144 9.36 -9.49 8.70
N THR A 145 8.80 -10.66 9.00
CA THR A 145 8.93 -11.84 8.13
C THR A 145 8.01 -11.74 6.91
N ALA A 146 8.34 -12.47 5.85
CA ALA A 146 7.46 -12.59 4.68
C ALA A 146 6.26 -13.53 4.92
N SER A 147 6.18 -14.17 6.09
CA SER A 147 5.13 -15.15 6.40
C SER A 147 3.73 -14.54 6.41
N THR A 148 3.63 -13.27 6.81
CA THR A 148 2.37 -12.51 6.84
C THR A 148 2.11 -11.73 5.56
N LEU A 149 3.12 -11.55 4.68
CA LEU A 149 3.00 -10.78 3.44
C LEU A 149 1.87 -11.33 2.57
N PHE A 150 1.96 -12.62 2.23
CA PHE A 150 1.05 -13.24 1.29
C PHE A 150 -0.40 -13.34 1.83
N PRO A 151 -0.65 -13.85 3.05
CA PRO A 151 -2.00 -13.84 3.64
C PRO A 151 -2.62 -12.43 3.74
N THR A 152 -1.82 -11.41 4.07
CA THR A 152 -2.28 -10.02 4.18
C THR A 152 -2.72 -9.46 2.83
N LEU A 153 -2.01 -9.79 1.75
CA LEU A 153 -2.39 -9.39 0.38
C LEU A 153 -3.66 -10.11 -0.08
N VAL A 154 -3.78 -11.43 0.19
CA VAL A 154 -4.96 -12.24 -0.16
C VAL A 154 -6.22 -11.73 0.55
N ARG A 155 -6.13 -11.40 1.85
CA ARG A 155 -7.25 -10.85 2.60
C ARG A 155 -7.74 -9.52 2.04
N GLN A 156 -6.81 -8.62 1.71
CA GLN A 156 -7.15 -7.34 1.07
C GLN A 156 -7.78 -7.53 -0.31
N LEU A 157 -7.23 -8.43 -1.14
CA LEU A 157 -7.78 -8.80 -2.44
C LEU A 157 -9.24 -9.26 -2.31
N ALA A 158 -9.51 -10.22 -1.43
CA ALA A 158 -10.85 -10.80 -1.26
C ALA A 158 -11.89 -9.78 -0.78
N ARG A 159 -11.47 -8.80 0.03
CA ARG A 159 -12.33 -7.70 0.48
C ARG A 159 -12.55 -6.65 -0.59
N ARG A 160 -11.54 -6.38 -1.42
CA ARG A 160 -11.61 -5.34 -2.44
C ARG A 160 -12.25 -5.81 -3.74
N ILE A 161 -12.17 -7.10 -4.04
CA ILE A 161 -12.81 -7.77 -5.19
C ILE A 161 -13.64 -8.94 -4.64
N PRO A 162 -14.86 -8.69 -4.12
CA PRO A 162 -15.68 -9.70 -3.44
C PRO A 162 -15.96 -10.95 -4.29
N GLU A 163 -15.98 -10.85 -5.61
CA GLU A 163 -16.15 -11.98 -6.52
C GLU A 163 -15.04 -13.04 -6.39
N THR A 164 -13.87 -12.65 -5.91
CA THR A 164 -12.76 -13.59 -5.63
C THR A 164 -12.94 -14.35 -4.31
N LYS A 165 -13.77 -13.83 -3.38
CA LYS A 165 -13.82 -14.26 -1.98
C LYS A 165 -14.19 -15.72 -1.82
N GLN A 166 -15.28 -16.17 -2.44
CA GLN A 166 -15.72 -17.58 -2.37
C GLN A 166 -14.67 -18.55 -2.96
N LEU A 167 -13.99 -18.14 -4.04
CA LEU A 167 -12.93 -18.97 -4.64
C LEU A 167 -11.73 -19.08 -3.71
N ILE A 168 -11.35 -17.99 -3.06
CA ILE A 168 -10.25 -17.95 -2.08
C ILE A 168 -10.60 -18.82 -0.86
N ILE A 169 -11.80 -18.64 -0.29
CA ILE A 169 -12.28 -19.44 0.85
C ILE A 169 -12.30 -20.93 0.50
N ALA A 170 -12.84 -21.30 -0.67
CA ALA A 170 -12.87 -22.69 -1.12
C ALA A 170 -11.46 -23.27 -1.28
N SER A 171 -10.52 -22.51 -1.86
CA SER A 171 -9.12 -22.91 -1.97
C SER A 171 -8.49 -23.15 -0.60
N LEU A 172 -8.67 -22.24 0.36
CA LEU A 172 -8.14 -22.33 1.72
C LEU A 172 -8.71 -23.52 2.50
N LYS A 173 -9.99 -23.86 2.30
CA LYS A 173 -10.65 -25.01 2.94
C LYS A 173 -10.23 -26.36 2.36
N ASN A 174 -10.18 -26.46 1.03
CA ASN A 174 -9.97 -27.73 0.33
C ASN A 174 -8.51 -28.19 0.37
N ASN A 175 -7.58 -27.26 0.60
CA ASN A 175 -6.16 -27.57 0.68
C ASN A 175 -5.64 -27.23 2.07
N THR A 176 -5.82 -28.16 3.01
CA THR A 176 -5.14 -28.08 4.33
C THR A 176 -3.62 -27.98 4.20
N SER A 177 -3.07 -28.40 3.05
CA SER A 177 -1.67 -28.23 2.66
C SER A 177 -1.33 -26.87 2.05
N LEU A 178 -2.26 -25.95 1.74
CA LEU A 178 -1.88 -24.60 1.24
C LEU A 178 -1.08 -23.80 2.27
N ARG A 179 -1.18 -24.17 3.55
CA ARG A 179 -0.32 -23.63 4.61
C ARG A 179 1.11 -24.16 4.56
N THR A 180 1.34 -25.27 3.85
CA THR A 180 2.62 -25.98 3.73
C THR A 180 3.09 -26.16 2.27
N SER A 181 2.29 -25.73 1.29
CA SER A 181 2.55 -25.91 -0.15
C SER A 181 3.52 -24.85 -0.65
N GLU A 182 4.07 -25.07 -1.84
CA GLU A 182 4.96 -24.11 -2.48
C GLU A 182 4.25 -22.77 -2.74
N PHE A 183 5.00 -21.67 -2.67
CA PHE A 183 4.49 -20.31 -2.89
C PHE A 183 3.81 -20.15 -4.25
N GLU A 184 4.32 -20.86 -5.25
CA GLU A 184 3.80 -20.94 -6.60
C GLU A 184 2.35 -21.43 -6.63
N GLU A 185 2.06 -22.51 -5.88
CA GLU A 185 0.71 -23.05 -5.80
C GLU A 185 -0.23 -22.11 -5.03
N GLN A 186 0.25 -21.51 -3.94
CA GLN A 186 -0.53 -20.55 -3.17
C GLN A 186 -0.89 -19.33 -4.03
N PHE A 187 0.11 -18.74 -4.70
CA PHE A 187 -0.06 -17.61 -5.60
C PHE A 187 -1.08 -17.92 -6.70
N ASN A 188 -0.98 -19.11 -7.30
CA ASN A 188 -1.90 -19.51 -8.34
C ASN A 188 -3.35 -19.66 -7.82
N HIS A 189 -3.56 -20.40 -6.73
CA HIS A 189 -4.90 -20.73 -6.23
C HIS A 189 -5.60 -19.60 -5.48
N LEU A 190 -4.84 -18.65 -4.90
CA LEU A 190 -5.38 -17.59 -4.04
C LEU A 190 -5.34 -16.20 -4.70
N ILE A 191 -4.56 -16.02 -5.77
CA ILE A 191 -4.49 -14.74 -6.49
C ILE A 191 -4.84 -14.93 -7.97
N VAL A 192 -4.08 -15.75 -8.70
CA VAL A 192 -4.19 -15.82 -10.17
C VAL A 192 -5.53 -16.40 -10.63
N GLN A 193 -5.89 -17.60 -10.16
CA GLN A 193 -7.12 -18.26 -10.55
C GLN A 193 -8.38 -17.49 -10.12
N PRO A 194 -8.49 -16.97 -8.88
CA PRO A 194 -9.63 -16.15 -8.49
C PRO A 194 -9.81 -14.93 -9.39
N LEU A 195 -8.74 -14.18 -9.66
CA LEU A 195 -8.81 -12.99 -10.51
C LEU A 195 -9.18 -13.33 -11.96
N ARG A 196 -8.67 -14.41 -12.53
CA ARG A 196 -8.99 -14.84 -13.90
C ARG A 196 -10.44 -15.26 -14.09
N LYS A 197 -11.05 -15.83 -13.04
CA LYS A 197 -12.46 -16.23 -13.07
C LYS A 197 -13.42 -15.06 -12.84
N CYS A 198 -12.91 -13.89 -12.42
CA CYS A 198 -13.72 -12.70 -12.22
C CYS A 198 -13.88 -11.92 -13.54
N THR A 199 -15.12 -11.75 -13.97
CA THR A 199 -15.48 -10.93 -15.14
C THR A 199 -15.21 -9.43 -14.94
N VAL A 200 -15.09 -8.99 -13.68
CA VAL A 200 -14.90 -7.59 -13.27
C VAL A 200 -13.43 -7.14 -13.37
N VAL A 201 -12.49 -8.08 -13.54
CA VAL A 201 -11.07 -7.75 -13.73
C VAL A 201 -10.86 -7.28 -15.17
N SER A 202 -11.23 -6.03 -15.42
CA SER A 202 -11.01 -5.32 -16.68
C SER A 202 -9.75 -4.48 -16.62
N THR A 203 -9.15 -4.16 -17.76
CA THR A 203 -8.08 -3.17 -17.83
C THR A 203 -8.57 -1.76 -17.43
N PRO A 204 -7.78 -0.98 -16.67
CA PRO A 204 -6.45 -1.28 -16.11
C PRO A 204 -6.49 -2.35 -15.00
N LEU A 205 -5.47 -3.20 -15.00
CA LEU A 205 -5.33 -4.30 -14.03
C LEU A 205 -5.26 -3.78 -12.58
N PRO A 206 -5.74 -4.56 -11.59
CA PRO A 206 -5.54 -4.26 -10.18
C PRO A 206 -4.05 -4.15 -9.83
N VAL A 207 -3.72 -3.38 -8.79
CA VAL A 207 -2.34 -3.15 -8.35
C VAL A 207 -2.18 -3.55 -6.88
N MET A 208 -1.09 -4.23 -6.57
CA MET A 208 -0.63 -4.46 -5.21
C MET A 208 0.67 -3.69 -4.97
N VAL A 209 0.80 -3.10 -3.78
CA VAL A 209 1.99 -2.32 -3.40
C VAL A 209 2.72 -3.02 -2.26
N ILE A 210 4.03 -3.25 -2.42
CA ILE A 210 4.89 -3.86 -1.41
C ILE A 210 6.06 -2.92 -1.16
N ASP A 211 6.13 -2.32 0.03
CA ASP A 211 7.16 -1.36 0.40
C ASP A 211 8.14 -1.91 1.43
N GLY A 212 9.43 -1.73 1.15
CA GLY A 212 10.52 -2.03 2.06
C GLY A 212 10.87 -3.51 2.10
N VAL A 213 10.90 -4.19 0.95
CA VAL A 213 11.31 -5.60 0.87
C VAL A 213 12.73 -5.82 1.42
N ASP A 214 13.60 -4.80 1.35
CA ASP A 214 14.94 -4.74 1.99
C ASP A 214 14.90 -4.71 3.54
N LYS A 215 13.73 -4.74 4.16
CA LYS A 215 13.54 -4.81 5.61
C LYS A 215 12.97 -6.15 6.06
N CYS A 216 12.72 -7.06 5.12
CA CYS A 216 12.26 -8.40 5.43
C CYS A 216 13.34 -9.15 6.21
N THR A 217 12.97 -9.79 7.31
CA THR A 217 13.88 -10.62 8.11
C THR A 217 13.88 -12.08 7.68
N ASP A 218 12.98 -12.48 6.78
CA ASP A 218 12.93 -13.80 6.16
C ASP A 218 13.24 -13.69 4.67
N GLU A 219 14.53 -13.65 4.39
CA GLU A 219 15.12 -13.46 3.06
C GLU A 219 14.74 -14.58 2.07
N ASN A 220 14.81 -15.83 2.51
CA ASN A 220 14.50 -16.99 1.66
C ASN A 220 13.04 -16.98 1.21
N MET A 221 12.13 -16.72 2.15
CA MET A 221 10.71 -16.66 1.85
C MET A 221 10.39 -15.48 0.92
N LEU A 222 11.01 -14.32 1.16
CA LEU A 222 10.88 -13.16 0.28
C LEU A 222 11.36 -13.47 -1.15
N LEU A 223 12.55 -14.06 -1.30
CA LEU A 223 13.10 -14.41 -2.62
C LEU A 223 12.17 -15.34 -3.37
N ARG A 224 11.67 -16.40 -2.70
CA ARG A 224 10.70 -17.32 -3.32
C ARG A 224 9.46 -16.58 -3.80
N PHE A 225 8.87 -15.73 -2.97
CA PHE A 225 7.71 -14.93 -3.35
C PHE A 225 8.01 -14.07 -4.59
N LEU A 226 9.14 -13.36 -4.61
CA LEU A 226 9.53 -12.51 -5.73
C LEU A 226 9.82 -13.30 -7.01
N GLU A 227 10.44 -14.48 -6.91
CA GLU A 227 10.67 -15.40 -8.04
C GLU A 227 9.35 -15.87 -8.65
N VAL A 228 8.33 -16.14 -7.83
CA VAL A 228 6.98 -16.47 -8.33
C VAL A 228 6.39 -15.30 -9.12
N LEU A 229 6.55 -14.06 -8.66
CA LEU A 229 6.08 -12.88 -9.39
C LEU A 229 6.75 -12.74 -10.76
N VAL A 230 8.08 -12.91 -10.81
CA VAL A 230 8.85 -12.84 -12.05
C VAL A 230 8.40 -13.92 -13.03
N ARG A 231 8.34 -15.19 -12.59
CA ARG A 231 7.90 -16.31 -13.44
C ARG A 231 6.48 -16.10 -13.97
N SER A 232 5.56 -15.64 -13.12
CA SER A 232 4.18 -15.38 -13.55
C SER A 232 4.10 -14.21 -14.54
N ALA A 233 4.97 -13.21 -14.43
CA ALA A 233 5.06 -12.11 -15.38
C ALA A 233 5.66 -12.55 -16.73
N GLU A 234 6.70 -13.39 -16.72
CA GLU A 234 7.33 -13.97 -17.91
C GLU A 234 6.35 -14.80 -18.74
N ASN A 235 5.50 -15.58 -18.07
CA ASN A 235 4.50 -16.41 -18.73
C ASN A 235 3.36 -15.58 -19.38
N GLY A 236 3.35 -14.25 -19.21
CA GLY A 236 2.28 -13.37 -19.71
C GLY A 236 0.95 -13.57 -18.97
N ASP A 237 0.99 -14.28 -17.85
CA ASP A 237 -0.18 -14.82 -17.19
C ASP A 237 -0.71 -13.94 -16.04
N MET A 238 -0.01 -12.84 -15.74
CA MET A 238 -0.23 -12.04 -14.54
C MET A 238 -1.53 -11.20 -14.60
N PRO A 239 -2.56 -11.47 -13.76
CA PRO A 239 -3.84 -10.76 -13.80
C PRO A 239 -3.86 -9.47 -12.97
N LEU A 240 -2.69 -9.01 -12.50
CA LEU A 240 -2.52 -7.80 -11.70
C LEU A 240 -1.12 -7.21 -11.91
N ARG A 241 -0.87 -6.05 -11.33
CA ARG A 241 0.45 -5.42 -11.30
C ARG A 241 0.99 -5.32 -9.87
N PHE A 242 2.32 -5.29 -9.74
CA PHE A 242 3.03 -5.09 -8.47
C PHE A 242 3.93 -3.86 -8.53
N LEU A 243 3.73 -2.93 -7.58
CA LEU A 243 4.68 -1.88 -7.27
C LEU A 243 5.52 -2.33 -6.07
N ILE A 244 6.80 -2.59 -6.29
CA ILE A 244 7.73 -3.05 -5.27
C ILE A 244 8.71 -1.92 -4.97
N CYS A 245 8.92 -1.60 -3.69
CA CYS A 245 9.84 -0.55 -3.29
C CYS A 245 10.96 -1.13 -2.43
N SER A 246 12.22 -0.84 -2.78
CA SER A 246 13.37 -1.25 -1.98
C SER A 246 14.49 -0.21 -1.97
N ARG A 247 15.38 -0.34 -0.99
CA ARG A 247 16.72 0.22 -1.10
C ARG A 247 17.55 -0.61 -2.08
N PRO A 248 18.53 0.00 -2.79
CA PRO A 248 19.63 -0.79 -3.29
C PRO A 248 20.34 -1.39 -2.07
N GLU A 249 20.48 -2.72 -2.04
CA GLU A 249 21.30 -3.36 -1.01
C GLU A 249 22.75 -2.88 -1.14
N PRO A 250 23.48 -2.69 -0.03
CA PRO A 250 24.90 -2.36 -0.11
C PRO A 250 25.64 -3.50 -0.82
N ARG A 251 26.23 -3.19 -1.98
CA ARG A 251 27.08 -4.10 -2.79
C ARG A 251 28.32 -4.63 -2.07
N GLU A 252 28.49 -4.29 -0.79
CA GLU A 252 29.63 -4.62 0.04
C GLU A 252 29.50 -6.05 0.63
N ILE A 253 28.28 -6.62 0.66
CA ILE A 253 28.01 -8.01 1.06
C ILE A 253 27.40 -8.72 -0.15
N HIS A 254 28.24 -9.24 -1.05
CA HIS A 254 27.81 -10.14 -2.11
C HIS A 254 27.60 -11.55 -1.53
N ASP A 255 26.42 -11.78 -0.95
CA ASP A 255 25.94 -13.10 -0.58
C ASP A 255 24.90 -13.63 -1.58
N ASP A 256 24.50 -14.90 -1.42
CA ASP A 256 23.52 -15.53 -2.32
C ASP A 256 22.19 -14.76 -2.35
N PHE A 257 21.80 -14.15 -1.23
CA PHE A 257 20.58 -13.36 -1.16
C PHE A 257 20.68 -12.13 -2.07
N THR A 258 21.73 -11.33 -1.90
CA THR A 258 21.94 -10.10 -2.66
C THR A 258 22.03 -10.38 -4.16
N ASP A 259 22.75 -11.43 -4.55
CA ASP A 259 22.87 -11.84 -5.94
C ASP A 259 21.53 -12.27 -6.55
N ARG A 260 20.71 -13.04 -5.81
CA ARG A 260 19.37 -13.45 -6.27
C ARG A 260 18.42 -12.26 -6.33
N PHE A 261 18.46 -11.39 -5.33
CA PHE A 261 17.63 -10.20 -5.27
C PHE A 261 17.93 -9.24 -6.42
N ASP A 262 19.20 -9.03 -6.75
CA ASP A 262 19.60 -8.24 -7.92
C ASP A 262 19.14 -8.90 -9.23
N ARG A 263 19.30 -10.22 -9.39
CA ARG A 263 18.78 -10.95 -10.57
C ARG A 263 17.28 -10.74 -10.76
N ILE A 264 16.51 -10.69 -9.68
CA ILE A 264 15.07 -10.45 -9.70
C ILE A 264 14.76 -8.98 -10.01
N SER A 265 15.36 -8.03 -9.29
CA SER A 265 15.05 -6.60 -9.40
C SER A 265 15.45 -5.99 -10.75
N TYR A 266 16.49 -6.54 -11.40
CA TYR A 266 16.93 -6.16 -12.74
C TYR A 266 16.47 -7.13 -13.85
N HIS A 267 15.55 -8.04 -13.55
CA HIS A 267 15.04 -8.98 -14.53
C HIS A 267 14.38 -8.26 -15.72
N PRO A 268 14.49 -8.73 -16.98
CA PRO A 268 13.92 -8.06 -18.16
C PRO A 268 12.40 -7.79 -18.09
N VAL A 269 11.66 -8.58 -17.32
CA VAL A 269 10.21 -8.37 -17.10
C VAL A 269 9.90 -7.38 -15.99
N VAL A 270 10.90 -6.76 -15.36
CA VAL A 270 10.74 -5.76 -14.29
C VAL A 270 11.13 -4.38 -14.81
N SER A 271 10.17 -3.46 -14.80
CA SER A 271 10.45 -2.05 -15.06
C SER A 271 11.02 -1.38 -13.80
N ASN A 272 11.99 -0.49 -13.95
CA ASN A 272 12.67 0.14 -12.84
C ASN A 272 12.51 1.67 -12.87
N ILE A 273 12.19 2.26 -11.73
CA ILE A 273 12.25 3.71 -11.50
C ILE A 273 13.26 3.95 -10.37
N GLN A 274 14.26 4.79 -10.63
CA GLN A 274 15.23 5.19 -9.62
C GLN A 274 14.86 6.55 -9.02
N VAL A 275 14.79 6.60 -7.70
CA VAL A 275 14.59 7.82 -6.92
C VAL A 275 15.83 8.06 -6.08
N GLY A 276 16.43 9.23 -6.23
CA GLY A 276 17.66 9.56 -5.51
C GLY A 276 17.94 11.05 -5.52
N PHE A 277 19.24 11.37 -5.49
CA PHE A 277 19.71 12.73 -5.64
C PHE A 277 19.59 13.17 -7.10
N SER A 278 18.80 14.20 -7.34
CA SER A 278 18.54 14.81 -8.65
C SER A 278 18.17 16.27 -8.45
N GLU A 279 18.16 17.07 -9.52
CA GLU A 279 17.69 18.45 -9.46
C GLU A 279 16.22 18.54 -9.04
N GLU A 280 15.34 17.65 -9.54
CA GLU A 280 13.95 17.55 -9.06
C GLU A 280 13.90 17.31 -7.54
N CYS A 281 14.76 16.43 -7.02
CA CYS A 281 14.81 16.13 -5.59
C CYS A 281 15.25 17.35 -4.77
N LYS A 282 16.19 18.16 -5.28
CA LYS A 282 16.61 19.41 -4.64
C LYS A 282 15.48 20.43 -4.61
N GLU A 283 14.80 20.64 -5.73
CA GLU A 283 13.64 21.53 -5.82
C GLU A 283 12.51 21.10 -4.87
N ASP A 284 12.24 19.81 -4.81
CA ASP A 284 11.27 19.18 -3.94
C ASP A 284 11.59 19.42 -2.44
N ILE A 285 12.84 19.23 -2.03
CA ILE A 285 13.29 19.46 -0.65
C ILE A 285 13.28 20.95 -0.33
N ALA A 286 13.72 21.81 -1.25
CA ALA A 286 13.69 23.26 -1.08
C ALA A 286 12.25 23.74 -0.84
N LYS A 287 11.31 23.23 -1.63
CA LYS A 287 9.88 23.50 -1.48
C LYS A 287 9.35 23.02 -0.13
N TYR A 288 9.64 21.76 0.25
CA TYR A 288 9.22 21.20 1.52
C TYR A 288 9.71 22.04 2.72
N LEU A 289 11.00 22.38 2.74
CA LEU A 289 11.61 23.20 3.79
C LEU A 289 10.96 24.59 3.83
N THR A 290 10.84 25.25 2.67
CA THR A 290 10.24 26.59 2.57
C THR A 290 8.82 26.60 3.12
N ASP A 291 7.97 25.67 2.67
CA ASP A 291 6.58 25.60 3.11
C ASP A 291 6.50 25.33 4.63
N LYS A 292 7.30 24.37 5.14
CA LYS A 292 7.28 24.00 6.58
C LYS A 292 7.80 25.09 7.50
N PHE A 293 8.86 25.79 7.10
CA PHE A 293 9.38 26.90 7.88
C PHE A 293 8.46 28.13 7.86
N ASN A 294 7.72 28.33 6.77
CA ASN A 294 6.68 29.35 6.72
C ASN A 294 5.48 28.99 7.63
N GLU A 295 5.12 27.71 7.77
CA GLU A 295 4.10 27.25 8.70
C GLU A 295 4.49 27.47 10.18
N ILE A 296 5.76 27.24 10.54
CA ILE A 296 6.26 27.46 11.91
C ILE A 296 6.19 28.95 12.29
N ARG A 297 6.32 29.86 11.32
CA ARG A 297 6.26 31.29 11.56
C ARG A 297 4.83 31.82 11.50
N GLN A 298 4.13 31.79 12.64
CA GLN A 298 3.11 32.79 13.01
C GLN A 298 3.07 32.98 14.55
N PRO A 299 2.92 34.21 15.09
CA PRO A 299 3.75 35.40 14.89
C PRO A 299 4.09 36.13 16.21
N ARG A 300 5.32 36.61 16.43
CA ARG A 300 5.62 37.88 17.15
C ARG A 300 6.92 38.52 16.63
N GLU A 301 6.79 39.73 16.08
CA GLU A 301 7.82 40.78 16.13
C GLU A 301 9.18 40.52 15.46
N SER A 302 9.22 40.11 14.20
CA SER A 302 10.46 40.28 13.41
C SER A 302 10.17 40.75 11.99
N THR A 303 10.85 41.81 11.57
CA THR A 303 10.73 42.48 10.27
C THR A 303 11.61 41.84 9.19
N SER A 304 12.50 40.91 9.55
CA SER A 304 13.34 40.19 8.59
C SER A 304 12.87 38.75 8.36
N PRO A 305 13.13 38.15 7.18
CA PRO A 305 13.03 36.70 6.99
C PRO A 305 13.99 36.01 7.97
N TRP A 306 13.46 35.18 8.88
CA TRP A 306 14.27 34.42 9.84
C TRP A 306 15.10 33.33 9.17
N LEU A 307 14.64 32.88 7.99
CA LEU A 307 15.39 32.06 7.04
C LEU A 307 15.51 32.82 5.73
N GLN A 308 16.74 32.95 5.27
CA GLN A 308 17.09 33.49 3.98
C GLN A 308 17.11 32.35 2.95
N GLN A 309 16.98 32.69 1.66
CA GLN A 309 17.06 31.70 0.57
C GLN A 309 18.37 30.88 0.62
N ARG A 310 19.47 31.52 1.02
CA ARG A 310 20.77 30.85 1.20
C ARG A 310 20.72 29.73 2.26
N ASP A 311 19.96 29.92 3.33
CA ASP A 311 19.87 28.96 4.43
C ASP A 311 19.10 27.72 3.95
N ILE A 312 18.06 27.92 3.12
CA ILE A 312 17.35 26.82 2.44
C ILE A 312 18.28 26.08 1.49
N SER A 313 19.03 26.80 0.65
CA SER A 313 19.99 26.20 -0.27
C SER A 313 21.05 25.36 0.44
N ASP A 314 21.59 25.86 1.56
CA ASP A 314 22.57 25.12 2.38
C ASP A 314 21.95 23.84 2.97
N LEU A 315 20.72 23.91 3.47
CA LEU A 315 20.02 22.73 3.99
C LEU A 315 19.69 21.70 2.89
N VAL A 316 19.33 22.16 1.69
CA VAL A 316 19.09 21.30 0.52
C VAL A 316 20.36 20.55 0.16
N GLU A 317 21.50 21.24 0.08
CA GLU A 317 22.78 20.60 -0.26
C GLU A 317 23.19 19.58 0.81
N ARG A 318 23.08 19.96 2.10
CA ARG A 318 23.38 19.07 3.23
C ARG A 318 22.45 17.87 3.34
N SER A 319 21.23 17.97 2.80
CA SER A 319 20.29 16.84 2.79
C SER A 319 20.74 15.71 1.87
N SER A 320 21.56 16.00 0.86
CA SER A 320 21.95 15.05 -0.19
C SER A 320 20.76 14.27 -0.76
N GLY A 321 19.60 14.92 -0.92
CA GLY A 321 18.38 14.31 -1.46
C GLY A 321 17.54 13.52 -0.44
N GLN A 322 17.88 13.56 0.84
CA GLN A 322 17.19 12.83 1.90
C GLN A 322 16.11 13.70 2.55
N PHE A 323 14.85 13.41 2.22
CA PHE A 323 13.69 13.97 2.90
C PHE A 323 13.67 13.71 4.41
N LEU A 324 14.23 12.57 4.86
CA LEU A 324 14.36 12.27 6.28
C LEU A 324 15.19 13.32 7.01
N TYR A 325 16.30 13.77 6.41
CA TYR A 325 17.13 14.85 6.94
C TYR A 325 16.30 16.14 7.05
N ALA A 326 15.70 16.58 5.94
CA ALA A 326 14.90 17.80 5.90
C ALA A 326 13.76 17.79 6.94
N SER A 327 13.04 16.68 7.04
CA SER A 327 11.94 16.53 8.01
C SER A 327 12.40 16.48 9.46
N SER A 328 13.64 16.02 9.72
CA SER A 328 14.23 16.03 11.05
C SER A 328 14.61 17.46 11.45
N ILE A 329 15.20 18.23 10.54
CA ILE A 329 15.54 19.64 10.77
C ILE A 329 14.30 20.48 11.08
N VAL A 330 13.19 20.27 10.35
CA VAL A 330 11.93 20.98 10.58
C VAL A 330 11.32 20.70 11.97
N ARG A 331 11.69 19.58 12.61
CA ARG A 331 11.18 19.18 13.94
C ARG A 331 12.06 19.66 15.10
N LEU A 332 13.26 20.16 14.83
CA LEU A 332 14.16 20.72 15.85
C LEU A 332 13.67 22.08 16.33
#